data_AF-A0A1A8IN58-F1
#
_entry.id   AF-A0A1A8IN58-F1
#
_cell.length_a   1.000
_cell.length_b   1.000
_cell.length_c   1.000
_cell.angle_alpha   90.00
_cell.angle_beta   90.00
_cell.angle_gamma   90.00
#
_symmetry.space_group_name_H-M   'P 1'
#
loop_
_entity.id
_entity.type
_entity.pdbx_description
1 polymer ?
#
loop_
_entity_poly.entity_id
_entity_poly.type
_entity_poly.pdbx_seq_one_letter_code
_entity_poly.pdbx_strand_id
1 'polypeptide(L)'
;QLLKTQYDMMWITLLVLTLCVPLSSGIGCENILSACQNSGVPNWIRCYEDKVTTCLPRGRSFPPGFSRQTVNSSEEAKVNKGKYSVHIPSSALRMSRGSASEKEVTVVATVINSTLFKVIPSVCSVCEGRKSTSQKPLSACQVNLSA
;
A
#
# COMPACT_ATOMS: atom_id res chain seq x y z
N GLN A 1 -47.62 -32.01 -5.39
CA GLN A 1 -47.49 -30.70 -4.70
C GLN A 1 -46.25 -30.60 -3.80
N LEU A 2 -45.69 -31.70 -3.27
CA LEU A 2 -44.50 -31.69 -2.40
C LEU A 2 -43.14 -31.44 -3.10
N LEU A 3 -43.05 -31.62 -4.42
CA LEU A 3 -41.83 -31.29 -5.19
C LEU A 3 -41.75 -29.79 -5.58
N LYS A 4 -42.87 -29.05 -5.52
CA LYS A 4 -42.93 -27.60 -5.80
C LYS A 4 -42.29 -26.80 -4.67
N THR A 5 -42.48 -27.25 -3.42
CA THR A 5 -41.94 -26.63 -2.20
C THR A 5 -40.43 -26.85 -2.00
N GLN A 6 -39.88 -27.95 -2.50
CA GLN A 6 -38.43 -28.22 -2.41
C GLN A 6 -37.59 -27.37 -3.38
N TYR A 7 -38.17 -26.97 -4.51
CA TYR A 7 -37.47 -26.12 -5.48
C TYR A 7 -37.44 -24.65 -5.00
N ASP A 8 -38.52 -24.16 -4.38
CA ASP A 8 -38.65 -22.79 -3.87
C ASP A 8 -37.60 -22.44 -2.79
N MET A 9 -37.34 -23.35 -1.85
CA MET A 9 -36.37 -23.16 -0.77
C MET A 9 -34.93 -23.01 -1.26
N MET A 10 -34.57 -23.63 -2.38
CA MET A 10 -33.23 -23.58 -2.95
C MET A 10 -32.97 -22.26 -3.70
N TRP A 11 -34.00 -21.64 -4.28
CA TRP A 11 -33.89 -20.33 -4.92
C TRP A 11 -33.84 -19.18 -3.91
N ILE A 12 -34.61 -19.29 -2.82
CA ILE A 12 -34.59 -18.31 -1.73
C ILE A 12 -33.22 -18.30 -1.06
N THR A 13 -32.61 -19.47 -0.83
CA THR A 13 -31.24 -19.56 -0.29
C THR A 13 -30.20 -18.97 -1.25
N LEU A 14 -30.34 -19.16 -2.56
CA LEU A 14 -29.46 -18.55 -3.57
C LEU A 14 -29.56 -17.01 -3.61
N LEU A 15 -30.78 -16.47 -3.44
CA LEU A 15 -31.05 -15.03 -3.33
C LEU A 15 -30.45 -14.43 -2.06
N VAL A 16 -30.56 -15.11 -0.92
CA VAL A 16 -29.98 -14.64 0.35
C VAL A 16 -28.44 -14.67 0.33
N LEU A 17 -27.83 -15.66 -0.32
CA LEU A 17 -26.37 -15.77 -0.50
C LEU A 17 -25.79 -14.68 -1.40
N THR A 18 -26.54 -14.20 -2.40
CA THR A 18 -26.10 -13.12 -3.31
C THR A 18 -26.26 -11.72 -2.73
N LEU A 19 -27.22 -11.51 -1.81
CA LEU A 19 -27.43 -10.24 -1.12
C LEU A 19 -26.44 -9.99 0.03
N CYS A 20 -25.74 -11.02 0.50
CA CYS A 20 -24.78 -10.93 1.60
C CYS A 20 -23.33 -10.74 1.13
N VAL A 21 -23.13 -10.12 -0.04
CA VAL A 21 -21.82 -9.60 -0.40
C VAL A 21 -21.69 -8.24 0.29
N PRO A 22 -20.83 -8.08 1.31
CA PRO A 22 -20.63 -6.78 1.91
C PRO A 22 -20.16 -5.83 0.80
N LEU A 23 -20.97 -4.80 0.51
CA LEU A 23 -20.52 -3.63 -0.22
C LEU A 23 -19.40 -3.03 0.65
N SER A 24 -18.16 -3.42 0.38
CA SER A 24 -17.00 -2.82 1.00
C SER A 24 -16.99 -1.36 0.54
N SER A 25 -17.51 -0.48 1.39
CA SER A 25 -17.42 0.95 1.20
C SER A 25 -15.93 1.29 1.28
N GLY A 26 -15.28 1.38 0.13
CA GLY A 26 -13.85 1.65 0.06
C GLY A 26 -13.53 2.93 0.82
N ILE A 27 -12.54 2.88 1.71
CA ILE A 27 -12.09 4.07 2.43
C ILE A 27 -11.48 5.04 1.41
N GLY A 28 -11.96 6.28 1.43
CA GLY A 28 -11.40 7.35 0.60
C GLY A 28 -9.93 7.58 0.95
N CYS A 29 -9.07 7.78 -0.05
CA CYS A 29 -7.63 7.96 0.16
C CYS A 29 -7.31 9.12 1.11
N GLU A 30 -8.19 10.12 1.22
CA GLU A 30 -8.06 11.25 2.13
C GLU A 30 -8.31 10.90 3.61
N ASN A 31 -9.01 9.80 3.88
CA ASN A 31 -9.43 9.40 5.23
C ASN A 31 -8.67 8.21 5.79
N ILE A 32 -7.75 7.60 5.03
CA ILE A 32 -7.04 6.39 5.49
C ILE A 32 -6.26 6.67 6.78
N LEU A 33 -5.57 7.81 6.84
CA LEU A 33 -4.72 8.12 7.98
C LEU A 33 -5.54 8.24 9.27
N SER A 34 -6.63 9.00 9.23
CA SER A 34 -7.53 9.15 10.38
C SER A 34 -8.24 7.83 10.71
N ALA A 35 -8.68 7.06 9.70
CA ALA A 35 -9.29 5.76 9.90
C ALA A 35 -8.34 4.77 10.60
N CYS A 36 -7.07 4.73 10.20
CA CYS A 36 -6.07 3.83 10.77
C CYS A 36 -5.57 4.27 12.15
N GLN A 37 -5.60 5.57 12.46
CA GLN A 37 -5.31 6.07 13.82
C GLN A 37 -6.45 5.79 14.78
N ASN A 38 -7.70 5.90 14.31
CA ASN A 38 -8.90 5.73 15.12
C ASN A 38 -9.36 4.27 15.23
N SER A 39 -8.78 3.33 14.47
CA SER A 39 -9.17 1.92 14.47
C SER A 39 -8.77 1.16 15.75
N GLY A 40 -8.03 1.79 16.67
CA GLY A 40 -7.49 1.13 17.86
C GLY A 40 -6.36 0.13 17.57
N VAL A 41 -5.88 0.06 16.32
CA VAL A 41 -4.74 -0.79 15.96
C VAL A 41 -3.45 -0.14 16.50
N PRO A 42 -2.65 -0.85 17.32
CA PRO A 42 -1.47 -0.27 17.99
C PRO A 42 -0.39 0.20 17.00
N ASN A 43 -0.42 -0.29 15.77
CA ASN A 43 0.46 0.13 14.69
C ASN A 43 -0.37 0.64 13.50
N TRP A 44 -0.72 1.92 13.55
CA TRP A 44 -1.44 2.59 12.47
C TRP A 44 -0.70 2.52 11.14
N ILE A 45 0.64 2.39 11.14
CA ILE A 45 1.48 2.33 9.93
C ILE A 45 1.14 1.10 9.12
N ARG A 46 1.01 -0.06 9.77
CA ARG A 46 0.63 -1.31 9.08
C ARG A 46 -0.77 -1.24 8.47
N CYS A 47 -1.71 -0.61 9.18
CA CYS A 47 -3.04 -0.35 8.64
C CYS A 47 -2.95 0.58 7.42
N TYR A 48 -2.13 1.63 7.51
CA TYR A 48 -1.95 2.59 6.44
C TYR A 48 -1.33 1.95 5.20
N GLU A 49 -0.22 1.20 5.34
CA GLU A 49 0.45 0.49 4.24
C GLU A 49 -0.47 -0.49 3.51
N ASP A 50 -1.33 -1.19 4.24
CA ASP A 50 -2.32 -2.11 3.66
C ASP A 50 -3.39 -1.35 2.85
N LYS A 51 -3.96 -0.29 3.44
CA LYS A 51 -5.09 0.43 2.85
C LYS A 51 -4.71 1.44 1.77
N VAL A 52 -3.49 1.98 1.80
CA VAL A 52 -3.04 3.02 0.86
C VAL A 52 -2.97 2.51 -0.59
N THR A 53 -2.76 1.21 -0.79
CA THR A 53 -2.69 0.60 -2.12
C THR A 53 -4.07 0.48 -2.78
N THR A 54 -5.12 0.25 -1.99
CA THR A 54 -6.47 -0.10 -2.45
C THR A 54 -7.50 1.02 -2.30
N CYS A 55 -7.14 2.15 -1.68
CA CYS A 55 -8.06 3.25 -1.45
C CYS A 55 -8.65 3.85 -2.75
N LEU A 56 -9.82 4.48 -2.60
CA LEU A 56 -10.49 5.16 -3.71
C LEU A 56 -10.27 6.66 -3.63
N PRO A 57 -9.92 7.34 -4.74
CA PRO A 57 -9.91 8.79 -4.76
C PRO A 57 -11.33 9.33 -4.58
N ARG A 58 -11.46 10.46 -3.89
CA ARG A 58 -12.74 11.17 -3.81
C ARG A 58 -12.97 11.93 -5.12
N GLY A 59 -13.83 11.38 -5.98
CA GLY A 59 -14.11 11.96 -7.30
C GLY A 59 -13.05 11.59 -8.34
N ARG A 60 -12.57 12.57 -9.12
CA ARG A 60 -11.64 12.32 -10.24
C ARG A 60 -10.16 12.40 -9.88
N SER A 61 -9.81 12.83 -8.67
CA SER A 61 -8.42 13.11 -8.29
C SER A 61 -8.06 12.54 -6.92
N PHE A 62 -6.80 12.11 -6.78
CA PHE A 62 -6.23 11.77 -5.48
C PHE A 62 -6.07 13.01 -4.59
N PRO A 63 -6.05 12.83 -3.25
CA PRO A 63 -5.81 13.93 -2.33
C PRO A 63 -4.44 14.59 -2.56
N PRO A 64 -4.26 15.85 -2.13
CA PRO A 64 -2.98 16.53 -2.21
C PRO A 64 -1.85 15.71 -1.57
N GLY A 65 -0.69 15.65 -2.24
CA GLY A 65 0.46 14.89 -1.74
C GLY A 65 0.35 13.38 -1.94
N PHE A 66 -0.63 12.88 -2.69
CA PHE A 66 -0.83 11.46 -2.97
C PHE A 66 -0.63 11.12 -4.46
N SER A 67 0.12 10.08 -4.77
CA SER A 67 0.18 9.40 -6.08
C SER A 67 -0.14 7.94 -5.94
N ARG A 68 -0.85 7.41 -6.94
CA ARG A 68 -0.81 6.00 -7.27
C ARG A 68 -0.64 5.87 -8.78
N GLN A 69 0.33 5.09 -9.21
CA GLN A 69 0.59 4.81 -10.61
C GLN A 69 1.00 3.35 -10.80
N THR A 70 0.58 2.77 -11.92
CA THR A 70 1.05 1.45 -12.36
C THR A 70 2.27 1.66 -13.25
N VAL A 71 3.37 0.99 -12.93
CA VAL A 71 4.65 1.12 -13.64
C VAL A 71 5.19 -0.24 -14.04
N ASN A 72 6.04 -0.27 -15.05
CA ASN A 72 6.69 -1.50 -15.46
C ASN A 72 7.72 -1.94 -14.40
N SER A 73 7.74 -3.21 -14.02
CA SER A 73 8.66 -3.78 -13.03
C SER A 73 10.12 -3.77 -13.48
N SER A 74 10.38 -3.67 -14.79
CA SER A 74 11.72 -3.64 -15.39
C SER A 74 12.27 -2.23 -15.61
N GLU A 75 11.43 -1.20 -15.51
CA GLU A 75 11.81 0.19 -15.76
C GLU A 75 11.87 0.97 -14.45
N GLU A 76 12.64 2.06 -14.44
CA GLU A 76 12.68 2.95 -13.28
C GLU A 76 11.40 3.77 -13.18
N ALA A 77 10.93 4.02 -11.96
CA ALA A 77 9.78 4.86 -11.73
C ALA A 77 10.19 6.21 -11.16
N LYS A 78 9.60 7.28 -11.71
CA LYS A 78 9.70 8.63 -11.16
C LYS A 78 8.31 9.08 -10.71
N VAL A 79 8.21 9.50 -9.46
CA VAL A 79 6.97 10.02 -8.88
C VAL A 79 7.18 11.45 -8.44
N ASN A 80 6.40 12.38 -9.00
CA ASN A 80 6.45 13.79 -8.65
C ASN A 80 5.21 14.18 -7.82
N LYS A 81 5.42 14.80 -6.66
CA LYS A 81 4.36 15.40 -5.83
C LYS A 81 4.77 16.76 -5.30
N GLY A 82 4.25 17.80 -5.95
CA GLY A 82 4.56 19.19 -5.61
C GLY A 82 6.05 19.44 -5.72
N LYS A 83 6.68 19.80 -4.60
CA LYS A 83 8.13 20.02 -4.51
C LYS A 83 8.96 18.74 -4.33
N TYR A 84 8.32 17.60 -4.12
CA TYR A 84 9.02 16.34 -3.87
C TYR A 84 9.05 15.48 -5.13
N SER A 85 10.22 14.93 -5.44
CA SER A 85 10.40 13.93 -6.51
C SER A 85 11.07 12.70 -5.92
N VAL A 86 10.50 11.53 -6.18
CA VAL A 86 11.06 10.26 -5.75
C VAL A 86 11.45 9.47 -7.00
N HIS A 87 12.70 9.04 -7.04
CA HIS A 87 13.21 8.12 -8.05
C HIS A 87 13.32 6.73 -7.43
N ILE A 88 12.72 5.74 -8.09
CA ILE A 88 12.66 4.36 -7.64
C ILE A 88 13.36 3.50 -8.71
N PRO A 89 14.50 2.87 -8.37
CA PRO A 89 15.24 2.06 -9.32
C PRO A 89 14.46 0.79 -9.68
N SER A 90 14.65 0.29 -10.90
CA SER A 90 14.00 -0.94 -11.37
C SER A 90 14.27 -2.14 -10.48
N SER A 91 15.45 -2.21 -9.84
CA SER A 91 15.77 -3.26 -8.88
C SER A 91 14.82 -3.34 -7.68
N ALA A 92 14.21 -2.23 -7.27
CA ALA A 92 13.22 -2.18 -6.20
C ALA A 92 11.80 -2.54 -6.67
N LEU A 93 11.55 -2.47 -7.98
CA LEU A 93 10.26 -2.82 -8.60
C LEU A 93 10.21 -4.29 -9.02
N ARG A 94 11.32 -5.02 -8.93
CA ARG A 94 11.34 -6.46 -9.19
C ARG A 94 10.59 -7.20 -8.09
N MET A 95 9.56 -7.94 -8.49
CA MET A 95 8.82 -8.80 -7.58
C MET A 95 9.69 -9.97 -7.09
N SER A 96 9.66 -10.24 -5.78
CA SER A 96 10.34 -11.40 -5.19
C SER A 96 9.57 -12.71 -5.40
N ARG A 97 8.26 -12.61 -5.60
CA ARG A 97 7.31 -13.71 -5.80
C ARG A 97 6.31 -13.27 -6.87
N GLY A 98 6.06 -14.11 -7.85
CA GLY A 98 5.24 -13.79 -9.02
C GLY A 98 5.85 -14.39 -10.28
N SER A 99 5.05 -14.62 -11.32
CA SER A 99 5.60 -15.03 -12.60
C SER A 99 6.35 -13.86 -13.23
N ALA A 100 7.42 -14.11 -13.99
CA ALA A 100 8.11 -13.05 -14.76
C ALA A 100 7.19 -12.33 -15.77
N SER A 101 5.94 -12.80 -15.94
CA SER A 101 4.89 -12.18 -16.74
C SER A 101 4.17 -11.03 -16.03
N GLU A 102 4.31 -10.86 -14.71
CA GLU A 102 3.80 -9.68 -13.99
C GLU A 102 4.72 -8.49 -14.28
N LYS A 103 4.46 -7.86 -15.43
CA LYS A 103 5.23 -6.73 -15.94
C LYS A 103 4.93 -5.44 -15.21
N GLU A 104 3.87 -5.37 -14.41
CA GLU A 104 3.37 -4.14 -13.82
C GLU A 104 3.30 -4.20 -12.29
N VAL A 105 3.71 -3.11 -11.65
CA VAL A 105 3.70 -2.93 -10.20
C VAL A 105 2.97 -1.63 -9.87
N THR A 106 2.18 -1.65 -8.80
CA THR A 106 1.53 -0.44 -8.29
C THR A 106 2.49 0.29 -7.36
N VAL A 107 2.85 1.52 -7.73
CA VAL A 107 3.65 2.43 -6.89
C VAL A 107 2.72 3.46 -6.26
N VAL A 108 2.84 3.59 -4.94
CA VAL A 108 2.14 4.59 -4.15
C VAL A 108 3.16 5.51 -3.50
N ALA A 109 2.94 6.82 -3.62
CA ALA A 109 3.76 7.82 -2.94
C ALA A 109 2.85 8.79 -2.20
N THR A 110 3.10 8.96 -0.90
CA THR A 110 2.32 9.85 -0.04
C THR A 110 3.23 10.70 0.83
N VAL A 111 2.81 11.95 1.06
CA VAL A 111 3.50 12.87 1.97
C VAL A 111 2.82 12.80 3.33
N ILE A 112 3.57 12.36 4.35
CA ILE A 112 3.08 12.19 5.73
C ILE A 112 3.82 13.16 6.66
N ASN A 113 3.12 13.73 7.64
CA ASN A 113 3.74 14.61 8.62
C ASN A 113 4.68 13.85 9.55
N SER A 114 5.93 14.32 9.64
CA SER A 114 6.97 13.76 10.52
C SER A 114 6.57 13.68 12.00
N THR A 115 5.67 14.54 12.47
CA THR A 115 5.19 14.54 13.87
C THR A 115 4.47 13.26 14.29
N LEU A 116 4.05 12.44 13.31
CA LEU A 116 3.40 11.15 13.54
C LEU A 116 4.41 10.04 13.89
N PHE A 117 5.70 10.29 13.66
CA PHE A 117 6.77 9.35 13.95
C PHE A 117 7.47 9.77 15.24
N LYS A 118 7.49 8.89 16.23
CA LYS A 118 8.30 9.09 17.44
C LYS A 118 9.68 8.53 17.17
N VAL A 119 10.70 9.36 17.33
CA VAL A 119 12.07 8.89 17.41
C VAL A 119 12.18 8.08 18.68
N ILE A 120 12.36 6.77 18.55
CA ILE A 120 12.84 5.97 19.67
C ILE A 120 14.28 6.44 19.88
N PRO A 121 14.65 7.01 21.04
CA PRO A 121 16.05 7.34 21.30
C PRO A 121 16.82 6.04 21.21
N SER A 122 17.56 5.86 20.12
CA SER A 122 18.35 4.67 19.90
C SER A 122 19.45 4.63 20.94
N VAL A 123 19.52 3.56 21.73
CA VAL A 123 20.84 3.01 22.02
C VAL A 123 21.38 2.61 20.65
N CYS A 124 22.20 3.46 20.05
CA CYS A 124 23.09 3.07 18.97
C CYS A 124 24.07 2.05 19.56
N SER A 125 23.65 0.79 19.71
CA SER A 125 24.60 -0.31 19.80
C SER A 125 25.11 -0.55 18.38
N VAL A 126 26.05 0.30 17.97
CA VAL A 126 27.29 -0.09 17.31
C VAL A 126 27.12 -1.28 16.34
N CYS A 127 26.83 -1.00 15.07
CA CYS A 127 27.16 -1.92 13.98
C CYS A 127 28.68 -1.84 13.73
N GLU A 128 29.49 -2.35 14.66
CA GLU A 128 30.94 -2.38 14.51
C GLU A 128 31.45 -3.82 14.57
N GLY A 129 32.03 -4.27 13.45
CA GLY A 129 33.02 -5.34 13.44
C GLY A 129 32.53 -6.77 13.24
N ARG A 130 32.14 -7.13 12.00
CA ARG A 130 32.61 -8.38 11.40
C ARG A 130 33.05 -8.13 9.96
N LYS A 131 34.38 -8.04 9.77
CA LYS A 131 35.02 -8.32 8.49
C LYS A 131 34.67 -9.77 8.12
N SER A 132 33.78 -9.95 7.16
CA SER A 132 33.81 -11.11 6.27
C SER A 132 33.38 -10.66 4.89
N THR A 133 34.24 -10.96 3.94
CA THR A 133 34.25 -10.63 2.53
C THR A 133 32.89 -10.82 1.83
N SER A 134 32.60 -9.91 0.89
CA SER A 134 31.54 -9.98 -0.13
C SER A 134 30.10 -9.73 0.31
N GLN A 135 29.69 -8.45 0.35
CA GLN A 135 28.30 -8.08 0.05
C GLN A 135 28.21 -6.62 -0.41
N LYS A 136 27.73 -6.47 -1.65
CA LYS A 136 27.40 -5.24 -2.36
C LYS A 136 26.42 -4.41 -1.50
N PRO A 137 26.62 -3.10 -1.34
CA PRO A 137 25.77 -2.30 -0.46
C PRO A 137 24.31 -2.29 -0.96
N LEU A 138 23.39 -2.60 -0.06
CA LEU A 138 21.96 -2.35 -0.23
C LEU A 138 21.81 -0.85 -0.49
N SER A 139 21.35 -0.48 -1.68
CA SER A 139 21.08 0.90 -2.04
C SER A 139 20.00 1.47 -1.12
N ALA A 140 20.42 2.32 -0.19
CA ALA A 140 19.52 3.20 0.53
C ALA A 140 18.75 4.06 -0.51
N CYS A 141 17.44 4.24 -0.30
CA CYS A 141 16.68 5.25 -1.03
C CYS A 141 17.32 6.62 -0.74
N GLN A 142 18.17 7.12 -1.65
CA GLN A 142 18.69 8.48 -1.56
C GLN A 142 17.55 9.46 -1.84
N VAL A 143 16.97 9.99 -0.77
CA VAL A 143 16.11 11.17 -0.86
C VAL A 143 17.03 12.38 -0.97
N ASN A 144 17.33 12.82 -2.20
CA ASN A 144 18.06 14.07 -2.41
C ASN A 144 17.10 15.25 -2.15
N LEU A 145 17.18 15.83 -0.95
CA LEU A 145 16.67 17.19 -0.70
C LEU A 145 17.67 18.16 -1.33
N SER A 146 17.30 18.75 -2.47
CA SER A 146 17.97 19.97 -2.96
C SER A 146 17.16 21.17 -2.44
N ALA A 147 17.82 22.07 -1.72
CA ALA A 147 17.25 23.29 -1.16
C ALA A 147 16.91 24.32 -2.24
#